data_AF-A0A2V9ZJ82-F1
#
_entry.id   AF-A0A2V9ZJ82-F1
#
_cell.length_a   1.000
_cell.length_b   1.000
_cell.length_c   1.000
_cell.angle_alpha   90.00
_cell.angle_beta   90.00
_cell.angle_gamma   90.00
#
_symmetry.space_group_name_H-M   'P 1'
#
loop_
_entity.id
_entity.type
_entity.pdbx_description
1 polymer ?
#
loop_
_entity_poly.entity_id
_entity_poly.type
_entity_poly.pdbx_seq_one_letter_code
_entity_poly.pdbx_strand_id
1 'polypeptide(L)'
;MFRAGHQVKQAVCGRPEQLRRGVLRAEDGKAVKQYTKAINIDENAPSYFSNLGAAYFSMKDFEKATMAYARAVQLDPDIFERTSRTGVAAQLPSPEDRARYDYTMARLYAKIGLAERSLQYLRRAMEEGYKDIQMVYKDAEFSALRKDPRFTELMAAKPPAIPE
;
A
#
# COMPACT_ATOMS: atom_id res chain seq x y z
N MET A 1 -29.85 45.65 29.70
CA MET A 1 -29.07 46.11 28.52
C MET A 1 -27.80 45.26 28.48
N PHE A 2 -27.79 44.19 27.69
CA PHE A 2 -27.26 44.07 26.32
C PHE A 2 -25.74 43.81 26.26
N ARG A 3 -25.40 42.72 25.55
CA ARG A 3 -24.12 42.33 24.92
C ARG A 3 -23.01 41.82 25.84
N ALA A 4 -22.11 40.93 25.43
CA ALA A 4 -21.97 39.92 24.37
C ALA A 4 -20.49 39.44 24.47
N GLY A 5 -20.16 38.29 23.86
CA GLY A 5 -18.77 37.95 23.53
C GLY A 5 -18.18 36.89 24.46
N HIS A 6 -18.38 35.60 24.20
CA HIS A 6 -17.67 34.85 23.17
C HIS A 6 -16.14 34.93 23.34
N GLN A 7 -15.58 34.06 24.20
CA GLN A 7 -14.19 33.62 24.10
C GLN A 7 -14.13 32.10 24.20
N VAL A 8 -14.63 31.41 23.18
CA VAL A 8 -14.12 30.08 22.85
C VAL A 8 -12.82 30.33 22.10
N LYS A 9 -11.71 30.37 22.85
CA LYS A 9 -10.37 30.44 22.27
C LYS A 9 -10.16 29.21 21.41
N GLN A 10 -9.90 29.48 20.14
CA GLN A 10 -9.43 28.54 19.13
C GLN A 10 -8.28 27.72 19.69
N ALA A 11 -8.45 26.41 19.72
CA ALA A 11 -7.37 25.44 19.86
C ALA A 11 -7.75 24.16 19.10
N VAL A 12 -8.10 24.29 17.82
CA VAL A 12 -8.13 23.16 16.88
C VAL A 12 -6.95 23.31 15.94
N CYS A 13 -5.75 23.16 16.51
CA CYS A 13 -4.53 23.00 15.72
C CYS A 13 -3.71 21.87 16.36
N GLY A 14 -4.26 20.66 16.26
CA GLY A 14 -3.63 19.43 16.76
C GLY A 14 -3.88 18.28 15.79
N ARG A 15 -2.99 18.15 14.79
CA ARG A 15 -2.78 16.98 13.90
C ARG A 15 -3.99 16.49 13.08
N PRO A 16 -4.19 17.00 11.83
CA PRO A 16 -5.15 16.42 10.88
C PRO A 16 -4.92 14.92 10.62
N GLU A 17 -3.69 14.42 10.78
CA GLU A 17 -3.37 12.99 10.61
C GLU A 17 -4.10 12.06 11.59
N GLN A 18 -4.32 12.45 12.85
CA GLN A 18 -4.94 11.55 13.83
C GLN A 18 -6.47 11.49 13.68
N LEU A 19 -7.10 12.62 13.38
CA LEU A 19 -8.53 12.67 13.05
C LEU A 19 -8.81 11.96 11.72
N ARG A 20 -7.96 12.16 10.71
CA ARG A 20 -8.04 11.43 9.44
C ARG A 20 -7.84 9.93 9.66
N ARG A 21 -6.88 9.51 10.51
CA ARG A 21 -6.64 8.07 10.79
C ARG A 21 -7.79 7.38 11.54
N GLY A 22 -8.49 8.09 12.43
CA GLY A 22 -9.67 7.58 13.13
C GLY A 22 -10.88 7.42 12.20
N VAL A 23 -11.11 8.41 11.32
CA VAL A 23 -12.17 8.39 10.31
C VAL A 23 -11.87 7.35 9.24
N LEU A 24 -10.64 7.32 8.72
CA LEU A 24 -10.18 6.34 7.73
C LEU A 24 -10.41 4.91 8.23
N ARG A 25 -10.03 4.58 9.47
CA ARG A 25 -10.28 3.22 10.01
C ARG A 25 -11.75 2.82 10.06
N ALA A 26 -12.65 3.78 10.33
CA ALA A 26 -14.08 3.52 10.34
C ALA A 26 -14.66 3.41 8.91
N GLU A 27 -14.11 4.16 7.96
CA GLU A 27 -14.46 4.09 6.53
C GLU A 27 -13.91 2.82 5.88
N ASP A 28 -12.68 2.42 6.22
CA ASP A 28 -12.02 1.20 5.75
C ASP A 28 -12.82 -0.04 6.18
N GLY A 29 -13.30 -0.08 7.43
CA GLY A 29 -14.15 -1.17 7.91
C GLY A 29 -15.48 -1.28 7.16
N LYS A 30 -16.07 -0.13 6.77
CA LYS A 30 -17.26 -0.10 5.90
C LYS A 30 -16.90 -0.54 4.49
N ALA A 31 -15.78 -0.08 3.94
CA ALA A 31 -15.29 -0.43 2.60
C ALA A 31 -15.05 -1.94 2.48
N VAL A 32 -14.38 -2.56 3.46
CA VAL A 32 -14.20 -4.02 3.53
C VAL A 32 -15.56 -4.72 3.44
N LYS A 33 -16.53 -4.32 4.26
CA LYS A 33 -17.87 -4.95 4.24
C LYS A 33 -18.59 -4.80 2.90
N GLN A 34 -18.47 -3.65 2.24
CA GLN A 34 -19.09 -3.41 0.94
C GLN A 34 -18.41 -4.22 -0.17
N TYR A 35 -17.07 -4.24 -0.21
CA TYR A 35 -16.34 -5.02 -1.21
C TYR A 35 -16.50 -6.52 -0.99
N THR A 36 -16.57 -7.01 0.26
CA THR A 36 -16.89 -8.42 0.52
C THR A 36 -18.27 -8.79 -0.02
N LYS A 37 -19.28 -7.92 0.14
CA LYS A 37 -20.61 -8.14 -0.47
C LYS A 37 -20.56 -8.10 -1.99
N ALA A 38 -19.82 -7.15 -2.58
CA ALA A 38 -19.67 -7.06 -4.02
C ALA A 38 -18.99 -8.31 -4.60
N ILE A 39 -17.94 -8.81 -3.95
CA ILE A 39 -17.25 -10.06 -4.32
C ILE A 39 -18.18 -11.27 -4.23
N ASN A 40 -19.08 -11.31 -3.23
CA ASN A 40 -20.07 -12.38 -3.13
C ASN A 40 -21.13 -12.34 -4.25
N ILE A 41 -21.30 -11.19 -4.93
CA ILE A 41 -22.21 -11.04 -6.06
C ILE A 41 -21.47 -11.31 -7.38
N ASP A 42 -20.26 -10.78 -7.52
CA ASP A 42 -19.40 -10.95 -8.68
C ASP A 42 -17.94 -11.09 -8.23
N GLU A 43 -17.43 -12.32 -8.31
CA GLU A 43 -16.06 -12.67 -7.94
C GLU A 43 -15.05 -12.51 -9.09
N ASN A 44 -15.48 -12.07 -10.27
CA ASN A 44 -14.61 -11.95 -11.45
C ASN A 44 -14.13 -10.52 -11.70
N ALA A 45 -14.54 -9.55 -10.87
CA ALA A 45 -14.10 -8.17 -10.99
C ALA A 45 -12.79 -7.91 -10.19
N PRO A 46 -11.63 -7.73 -10.86
CA PRO A 46 -10.35 -7.53 -10.17
C PRO A 46 -10.31 -6.25 -9.34
N SER A 47 -11.08 -5.24 -9.74
CA SER A 47 -11.19 -3.94 -9.05
C SER A 47 -11.76 -4.07 -7.64
N TYR A 48 -12.67 -5.01 -7.39
CA TYR A 48 -13.20 -5.26 -6.04
C TYR A 48 -12.12 -5.80 -5.12
N PHE A 49 -11.29 -6.72 -5.63
CA PHE A 49 -10.17 -7.27 -4.87
C PHE A 49 -9.05 -6.24 -4.67
N SER A 50 -8.75 -5.40 -5.66
CA SER A 50 -7.77 -4.32 -5.48
C SER A 50 -8.22 -3.30 -4.43
N ASN A 51 -9.50 -2.94 -4.44
CA ASN A 51 -10.03 -1.97 -3.47
C ASN A 51 -10.19 -2.59 -2.06
N LEU A 52 -10.53 -3.88 -1.98
CA LEU A 52 -10.52 -4.62 -0.71
C LEU A 52 -9.11 -4.68 -0.12
N GLY A 53 -8.09 -4.96 -0.95
CA GLY A 53 -6.70 -4.94 -0.51
C GLY A 53 -6.26 -3.57 -0.04
N ALA A 54 -6.70 -2.49 -0.71
CA ALA A 54 -6.45 -1.11 -0.30
C ALA A 54 -7.04 -0.81 1.08
N ALA A 55 -8.30 -1.22 1.31
CA ALA A 55 -8.94 -1.05 2.61
C ALA A 55 -8.21 -1.80 3.73
N TYR A 56 -7.80 -3.06 3.49
CA TYR A 56 -6.99 -3.80 4.45
C TYR A 56 -5.61 -3.16 4.69
N PHE A 57 -5.00 -2.62 3.64
CA PHE A 57 -3.72 -1.93 3.74
C PHE A 57 -3.81 -0.68 4.61
N SER A 58 -4.86 0.14 4.43
CA SER A 58 -5.14 1.31 5.28
C SER A 58 -5.40 0.92 6.74
N MET A 59 -6.03 -0.25 6.96
CA MET A 59 -6.19 -0.83 8.30
C MET A 59 -4.90 -1.40 8.91
N LYS A 60 -3.80 -1.44 8.14
CA LYS A 60 -2.51 -2.10 8.46
C LYS A 60 -2.57 -3.62 8.54
N ASP A 61 -3.60 -4.24 7.99
CA ASP A 61 -3.71 -5.69 7.85
C ASP A 61 -3.03 -6.13 6.54
N PHE A 62 -1.71 -6.08 6.54
CA PHE A 62 -0.90 -6.29 5.33
C PHE A 62 -1.00 -7.71 4.78
N GLU A 63 -1.26 -8.71 5.62
CA GLU A 63 -1.46 -10.09 5.17
C GLU A 63 -2.74 -10.23 4.37
N LYS A 64 -3.87 -9.74 4.89
CA LYS A 64 -5.14 -9.74 4.14
C LYS A 64 -5.07 -8.86 2.91
N ALA A 65 -4.37 -7.73 2.98
CA ALA A 65 -4.11 -6.89 1.82
C ALA A 65 -3.37 -7.66 0.73
N THR A 66 -2.30 -8.37 1.09
CA THR A 66 -1.51 -9.20 0.15
C THR A 66 -2.39 -10.28 -0.49
N MET A 67 -3.25 -10.95 0.29
CA MET A 67 -4.17 -11.97 -0.23
C MET A 67 -5.20 -11.39 -1.21
N ALA A 68 -5.81 -10.25 -0.87
CA ALA A 68 -6.77 -9.58 -1.74
C ALA A 68 -6.10 -9.10 -3.04
N TYR A 69 -4.92 -8.46 -2.94
CA TYR A 69 -4.14 -8.08 -4.11
C TYR A 69 -3.74 -9.29 -4.96
N ALA A 70 -3.38 -10.43 -4.34
CA ALA A 70 -3.07 -11.64 -5.07
C ALA A 70 -4.25 -12.11 -5.94
N ARG A 71 -5.48 -12.07 -5.42
CA ARG A 71 -6.68 -12.40 -6.20
C ARG A 71 -6.92 -11.39 -7.33
N ALA A 72 -6.68 -10.10 -7.07
CA ALA A 72 -6.76 -9.08 -8.13
C ALA A 72 -5.78 -9.37 -9.28
N VAL A 73 -4.51 -9.67 -8.97
CA VAL A 73 -3.48 -10.00 -9.98
C VAL A 73 -3.78 -11.32 -10.69
N GLN A 74 -4.38 -12.30 -10.01
CA GLN A 74 -4.79 -13.57 -10.64
C GLN A 74 -5.89 -13.36 -11.68
N LEU A 75 -6.84 -12.46 -11.43
CA LEU A 75 -7.92 -12.15 -12.37
C LEU A 75 -7.44 -11.23 -13.50
N ASP A 76 -6.61 -10.25 -13.17
CA ASP A 76 -6.02 -9.33 -14.13
C ASP A 76 -4.59 -8.96 -13.70
N PRO A 77 -3.57 -9.54 -14.36
CA PRO A 77 -2.18 -9.29 -14.03
C PRO A 77 -1.79 -7.82 -14.12
N ASP A 78 -2.45 -7.01 -14.95
CA ASP A 78 -2.06 -5.63 -15.25
C ASP A 78 -2.92 -4.60 -14.50
N ILE A 79 -3.78 -5.04 -13.58
CA ILE A 79 -4.69 -4.20 -12.79
C ILE A 79 -3.94 -3.06 -12.06
N PHE A 80 -2.78 -3.35 -11.47
CA PHE A 80 -2.00 -2.36 -10.71
C PHE A 80 -1.13 -1.48 -11.60
N GLU A 81 -0.71 -1.96 -12.77
CA GLU A 81 0.08 -1.15 -13.71
C GLU A 81 -0.79 -0.06 -14.33
N ARG A 82 -1.98 -0.43 -14.82
CA ARG A 82 -2.96 0.51 -15.39
C ARG A 82 -3.39 1.58 -14.40
N THR A 83 -3.47 1.22 -13.12
CA THR A 83 -3.92 2.14 -12.08
C THR A 83 -2.77 2.82 -11.35
N SER A 84 -1.50 2.44 -11.52
CA SER A 84 -0.36 2.87 -10.70
C SER A 84 -0.25 4.39 -10.44
N ARG A 85 -0.62 5.24 -11.41
CA ARG A 85 -0.60 6.71 -11.30
C ARG A 85 -1.78 7.31 -10.52
N THR A 86 -2.90 6.62 -10.44
CA THR A 86 -4.15 7.07 -9.77
C THR A 86 -4.68 6.05 -8.76
N GLY A 87 -3.91 5.01 -8.52
CA GLY A 87 -4.33 3.78 -7.84
C GLY A 87 -4.04 3.87 -6.36
N VAL A 88 -3.91 2.70 -5.73
CA VAL A 88 -3.78 2.62 -4.27
C VAL A 88 -2.58 3.42 -3.77
N ALA A 89 -1.41 3.29 -4.40
CA ALA A 89 -0.20 4.01 -4.01
C ALA A 89 -0.38 5.54 -4.01
N ALA A 90 -1.12 6.08 -4.98
CA ALA A 90 -1.33 7.53 -5.10
C ALA A 90 -2.24 8.10 -4.00
N GLN A 91 -3.10 7.27 -3.42
CA GLN A 91 -4.04 7.67 -2.36
C GLN A 91 -3.43 7.58 -0.96
N LEU A 92 -2.22 7.02 -0.83
CA LEU A 92 -1.56 6.89 0.46
C LEU A 92 -1.00 8.24 0.92
N PRO A 93 -1.29 8.66 2.16
CA PRO A 93 -1.05 10.01 2.63
C PRO A 93 0.44 10.30 2.91
N SER A 94 1.23 9.27 3.20
CA SER A 94 2.65 9.41 3.57
C SER A 94 3.58 8.65 2.62
N PRO A 95 4.80 9.16 2.37
CA PRO A 95 5.84 8.40 1.66
C PRO A 95 6.13 7.05 2.31
N GLU A 96 6.06 6.97 3.64
CA GLU A 96 6.26 5.71 4.39
C GLU A 96 5.21 4.66 4.04
N ASP A 97 3.93 5.05 3.95
CA ASP A 97 2.85 4.15 3.55
C ASP A 97 3.02 3.71 2.08
N ARG A 98 3.44 4.62 1.19
CA ARG A 98 3.76 4.29 -0.21
C ARG A 98 4.91 3.29 -0.32
N ALA A 99 6.00 3.55 0.38
CA ALA A 99 7.15 2.65 0.42
C ALA A 99 6.76 1.24 0.94
N ARG A 100 5.90 1.20 1.97
CA ARG A 100 5.35 -0.05 2.51
C ARG A 100 4.43 -0.76 1.51
N TYR A 101 3.64 -0.01 0.74
CA TYR A 101 2.78 -0.55 -0.31
C TYR A 101 3.63 -1.18 -1.42
N ASP A 102 4.64 -0.46 -1.88
CA ASP A 102 5.57 -0.95 -2.90
C ASP A 102 6.29 -2.22 -2.44
N TYR A 103 6.74 -2.28 -1.17
CA TYR A 103 7.30 -3.50 -0.60
C TYR A 103 6.29 -4.66 -0.56
N THR A 104 5.03 -4.38 -0.21
CA THR A 104 3.96 -5.38 -0.17
C THR A 104 3.67 -5.95 -1.56
N MET A 105 3.62 -5.08 -2.57
CA MET A 105 3.46 -5.47 -3.97
C MET A 105 4.67 -6.26 -4.47
N ALA A 106 5.88 -5.84 -4.12
CA ALA A 106 7.09 -6.58 -4.46
C ALA A 106 7.06 -8.02 -3.93
N ARG A 107 6.66 -8.20 -2.66
CA ARG A 107 6.54 -9.51 -2.02
C ARG A 107 5.48 -10.37 -2.70
N LEU A 108 4.35 -9.75 -3.07
CA LEU A 108 3.32 -10.42 -3.87
C LEU A 108 3.86 -10.92 -5.21
N TYR A 109 4.51 -10.03 -5.98
CA TYR A 109 5.07 -10.37 -7.29
C TYR A 109 6.16 -11.44 -7.21
N ALA A 110 6.99 -11.40 -6.15
CA ALA A 110 7.99 -12.43 -5.89
C ALA A 110 7.33 -13.80 -5.66
N LYS A 111 6.26 -13.83 -4.84
CA LYS A 111 5.51 -15.06 -4.54
C LYS A 111 4.88 -15.70 -5.76
N ILE A 112 4.36 -14.90 -6.68
CA ILE A 112 3.74 -15.40 -7.93
C ILE A 112 4.75 -15.66 -9.05
N GLY A 113 6.04 -15.38 -8.84
CA GLY A 113 7.11 -15.65 -9.82
C GLY A 113 7.33 -14.55 -10.86
N LEU A 114 6.69 -13.39 -10.73
CA LEU A 114 6.91 -12.23 -11.61
C LEU A 114 8.11 -11.41 -11.13
N ALA A 115 9.31 -11.94 -11.34
CA ALA A 115 10.56 -11.37 -10.82
C ALA A 115 10.79 -9.91 -11.27
N GLU A 116 10.52 -9.58 -12.54
CA GLU A 116 10.75 -8.22 -13.05
C GLU A 116 9.90 -7.18 -12.31
N ARG A 117 8.61 -7.47 -12.15
CA ARG A 117 7.70 -6.59 -11.40
C ARG A 117 8.11 -6.50 -9.94
N SER A 118 8.51 -7.61 -9.34
CA SER A 118 9.00 -7.61 -7.97
C SER A 118 10.19 -6.68 -7.78
N LEU A 119 11.19 -6.72 -8.68
CA LEU A 119 12.35 -5.83 -8.65
C LEU A 119 11.98 -4.36 -8.87
N GLN A 120 11.05 -4.08 -9.78
CA GLN A 120 10.58 -2.72 -10.03
C GLN A 120 9.92 -2.12 -8.79
N TYR A 121 9.05 -2.88 -8.11
CA TYR A 121 8.42 -2.43 -6.87
C TYR A 121 9.41 -2.34 -5.71
N LEU A 122 10.40 -3.24 -5.60
CA LEU A 122 11.49 -3.10 -4.62
C LEU A 122 12.28 -1.82 -4.83
N ARG A 123 12.62 -1.50 -6.08
CA ARG A 123 13.32 -0.25 -6.42
C ARG A 123 12.55 0.97 -5.92
N ARG A 124 11.25 1.04 -6.23
CA ARG A 124 10.37 2.13 -5.78
C ARG A 124 10.28 2.22 -4.26
N ALA A 125 10.14 1.07 -3.59
CA ALA A 125 10.13 1.02 -2.13
C ALA A 125 11.43 1.59 -1.53
N MET A 126 12.58 1.29 -2.14
CA MET A 126 13.87 1.82 -1.71
C MET A 126 14.03 3.31 -2.02
N GLU A 127 13.56 3.79 -3.18
CA GLU A 127 13.56 5.21 -3.58
C GLU A 127 12.69 6.07 -2.64
N GLU A 128 11.53 5.56 -2.23
CA GLU A 128 10.65 6.20 -1.24
C GLU A 128 11.16 6.04 0.22
N GLY A 129 12.30 5.37 0.42
CA GLY A 129 12.96 5.27 1.72
C GLY A 129 12.40 4.21 2.66
N TYR A 130 12.00 3.03 2.15
CA TYR A 130 11.48 1.95 2.99
C TYR A 130 12.51 1.47 4.03
N LYS A 131 12.21 1.71 5.32
CA LYS A 131 13.14 1.45 6.44
C LYS A 131 13.42 -0.04 6.66
N ASP A 132 12.47 -0.93 6.32
CA ASP A 132 12.60 -2.37 6.57
C ASP A 132 13.03 -3.16 5.33
N ILE A 133 13.73 -2.54 4.36
CA ILE A 133 14.12 -3.22 3.12
C ILE A 133 14.91 -4.52 3.37
N GLN A 134 15.63 -4.62 4.49
CA GLN A 134 16.37 -5.82 4.89
C GLN A 134 15.47 -7.06 5.07
N MET A 135 14.16 -6.88 5.23
CA MET A 135 13.19 -7.99 5.27
C MET A 135 13.21 -8.81 3.97
N VAL A 136 13.68 -8.25 2.86
CA VAL A 136 13.84 -8.97 1.58
C VAL A 136 14.74 -10.21 1.67
N TYR A 137 15.66 -10.23 2.63
CA TYR A 137 16.53 -11.39 2.89
C TYR A 137 15.90 -12.43 3.83
N LYS A 138 14.87 -12.03 4.58
CA LYS A 138 14.17 -12.88 5.56
C LYS A 138 12.91 -13.50 4.97
N ASP A 139 12.16 -12.73 4.21
CA ASP A 139 10.90 -13.15 3.60
C ASP A 139 11.15 -14.27 2.56
N ALA A 140 10.40 -15.36 2.71
CA ALA A 140 10.56 -16.57 1.90
C ALA A 140 10.14 -16.35 0.44
N GLU A 141 9.23 -15.41 0.21
CA GLU A 141 8.71 -15.03 -1.11
C GLU A 141 9.84 -14.53 -2.03
N PHE A 142 10.85 -13.86 -1.48
CA PHE A 142 12.00 -13.37 -2.24
C PHE A 142 13.11 -14.42 -2.41
N SER A 143 12.93 -15.66 -1.94
CA SER A 143 13.97 -16.70 -2.04
C SER A 143 14.38 -16.99 -3.49
N ALA A 144 13.42 -17.03 -4.41
CA ALA A 144 13.69 -17.16 -5.84
C ALA A 144 14.33 -15.88 -6.40
N LEU A 145 13.83 -14.72 -6.00
CA LEU A 145 14.31 -13.42 -6.46
C LEU A 145 15.78 -13.18 -6.09
N ARG A 146 16.21 -13.63 -4.90
CA ARG A 146 17.58 -13.51 -4.41
C ARG A 146 18.62 -14.22 -5.29
N LYS A 147 18.20 -15.16 -6.15
CA LYS A 147 19.06 -15.87 -7.09
C LYS A 147 19.22 -15.12 -8.42
N ASP A 148 18.40 -14.11 -8.67
CA ASP A 148 18.46 -13.28 -9.87
C ASP A 148 19.63 -12.28 -9.75
N PRO A 149 20.57 -12.22 -10.71
CA PRO A 149 21.66 -11.24 -10.68
C PRO A 149 21.18 -9.79 -10.54
N ARG A 150 20.02 -9.46 -11.13
CA ARG A 150 19.41 -8.13 -11.08
C ARG A 150 19.00 -7.74 -9.67
N PHE A 151 18.69 -8.72 -8.81
CA PHE A 151 18.41 -8.48 -7.40
C PHE A 151 19.68 -7.99 -6.67
N THR A 152 20.81 -8.65 -6.91
CA THR A 152 22.09 -8.25 -6.32
C THR A 152 22.49 -6.84 -6.77
N GLU A 153 22.32 -6.54 -8.06
CA GLU A 153 22.57 -5.20 -8.61
C GLU A 153 21.66 -4.15 -7.96
N LEU A 154 20.36 -4.43 -7.81
CA LEU A 154 19.40 -3.53 -7.18
C LEU A 154 19.79 -3.22 -5.72
N MET A 155 20.17 -4.25 -4.96
CA MET A 155 20.57 -4.08 -3.56
C MET A 155 21.92 -3.38 -3.40
N ALA A 156 22.84 -3.55 -4.36
CA ALA A 156 24.13 -2.86 -4.40
C ALA A 156 24.01 -1.40 -4.83
N ALA A 157 23.07 -1.08 -5.73
CA ALA A 157 22.90 0.24 -6.32
C ALA A 157 22.39 1.32 -5.35
N LYS A 158 22.02 0.95 -4.10
CA LYS A 158 21.57 1.83 -3.01
C LYS A 158 20.90 3.11 -3.54
N PRO A 159 19.63 3.02 -4.00
CA PRO A 159 19.02 4.07 -4.81
C PRO A 159 19.16 5.42 -4.12
N PRO A 160 19.45 6.48 -4.87
CA PRO A 160 19.72 7.79 -4.31
C PRO A 160 18.51 8.20 -3.47
N ALA A 161 18.73 8.40 -2.17
CA ALA A 161 17.77 9.08 -1.33
C ALA A 161 17.42 10.38 -2.04
N ILE A 162 16.15 10.56 -2.39
CA ILE A 162 15.66 11.77 -3.04
C ILE A 162 16.12 12.95 -2.18
N PRO A 163 16.87 13.93 -2.73
CA PRO A 163 17.26 15.10 -1.95
C PRO A 163 16.01 15.89 -1.55
N GLU A 164 15.96 16.29 -0.28
CA GLU A 164 14.87 17.05 0.36
C GLU A 164 14.41 18.29 -0.42
#